data_AF-A0A3D4XSL3-F1
#
_entry.id   AF-A0A3D4XSL3-F1
#
_cell.length_a   1.000
_cell.length_b   1.000
_cell.length_c   1.000
_cell.angle_alpha   90.00
_cell.angle_beta   90.00
_cell.angle_gamma   90.00
#
_symmetry.space_group_name_H-M   'P 1'
#
loop_
_entity.id
_entity.type
_entity.pdbx_description
1 polymer ?
#
loop_
_entity_poly.entity_id
_entity_poly.type
_entity_poly.pdbx_seq_one_letter_code
_entity_poly.pdbx_strand_id
1 'polypeptide(L)'
;MTTPKPKTIYLKDYTVPEFVIHRVNLHFSLHDDMTQVLSTLTLERNQASEHTHHDLVLHGEKLTLQRVVLNEDALTAGAYLQTTQTLTLFDVPQTGLFHVTIENTINPLENTALEGLYLSSGMLCTQCEAEGFRKITYFLDRPDVMTTFTTTLVADKTRYPVLLSNGNKVASGEFDNNQHWVTWHDPFAKPCYLFALVAGQLACVRDTFVTQSGRVITLEIFVEAHDTDKCDHAMQSLKHAMRWDEEVYGREYDLDLYMIVAVGHFNMGAMENKGL
;
A
#
# COMPACT_ATOMS: atom_id res chain seq x y z
N MET A 1 -15.27 25.79 12.31
CA MET A 1 -14.28 26.03 11.24
C MET A 1 -14.91 25.57 9.94
N THR A 2 -15.01 26.43 8.94
CA THR A 2 -15.55 26.08 7.62
C THR A 2 -14.59 25.15 6.91
N THR A 3 -15.06 23.97 6.52
CA THR A 3 -14.34 23.05 5.63
C THR A 3 -13.92 23.81 4.38
N PRO A 4 -12.62 23.91 4.04
CA PRO A 4 -12.20 24.58 2.82
C PRO A 4 -12.87 23.91 1.63
N LYS A 5 -13.42 24.72 0.71
CA LYS A 5 -14.04 24.19 -0.51
C LYS A 5 -12.97 23.46 -1.34
N PRO A 6 -13.30 22.29 -1.92
CA PRO A 6 -12.37 21.60 -2.81
C PRO A 6 -11.94 22.53 -3.93
N LYS A 7 -10.63 22.64 -4.15
CA LYS A 7 -10.04 23.44 -5.23
C LYS A 7 -10.15 22.65 -6.53
N THR A 8 -10.65 23.28 -7.58
CA THR A 8 -10.70 22.66 -8.92
C THR A 8 -9.28 22.38 -9.40
N ILE A 9 -9.03 21.14 -9.81
CA ILE A 9 -7.78 20.69 -10.44
C ILE A 9 -8.02 20.64 -11.95
N TYR A 10 -7.08 21.17 -12.74
CA TYR A 10 -7.17 21.17 -14.20
C TYR A 10 -6.06 20.34 -14.83
N LEU A 11 -6.39 19.54 -15.85
CA LEU A 11 -5.43 18.74 -16.61
C LEU A 11 -4.27 19.58 -17.18
N LYS A 12 -4.56 20.80 -17.64
CA LYS A 12 -3.56 21.73 -18.20
C LYS A 12 -2.54 22.24 -17.18
N ASP A 13 -2.83 22.10 -15.89
CA ASP A 13 -1.98 22.55 -14.79
C ASP A 13 -1.07 21.41 -14.29
N TYR A 14 -1.06 20.26 -14.97
CA TYR A 14 -0.16 19.15 -14.67
C TYR A 14 1.31 19.60 -14.71
N THR A 15 2.05 19.26 -13.66
CA THR A 15 3.51 19.37 -13.64
C THR A 15 4.13 18.05 -13.20
N VAL A 16 5.29 17.74 -13.79
CA VAL A 16 6.13 16.60 -13.41
C VAL A 16 6.50 16.71 -11.93
N PRO A 17 6.40 15.63 -11.13
CA PRO A 17 6.68 15.67 -9.70
C PRO A 17 8.12 16.10 -9.45
N GLU A 18 8.33 16.93 -8.44
CA GLU A 18 9.63 17.52 -8.09
C GLU A 18 10.62 16.48 -7.59
N PHE A 19 10.11 15.39 -7.01
CA PHE A 19 10.89 14.28 -6.50
C PHE A 19 10.33 12.95 -7.02
N VAL A 20 11.21 11.97 -7.14
CA VAL A 20 10.85 10.57 -7.40
C VAL A 20 11.09 9.74 -6.15
N ILE A 21 10.29 8.69 -5.96
CA ILE A 21 10.49 7.70 -4.89
C ILE A 21 10.91 6.40 -5.56
N HIS A 22 12.18 6.02 -5.43
CA HIS A 22 12.71 4.81 -6.07
C HIS A 22 12.26 3.53 -5.36
N ARG A 23 12.20 3.59 -4.03
CA ARG A 23 11.81 2.48 -3.16
C ARG A 23 11.13 3.00 -1.90
N VAL A 24 10.11 2.27 -1.45
CA VAL A 24 9.52 2.43 -0.12
C VAL A 24 9.63 1.13 0.68
N ASN A 25 10.09 1.25 1.92
CA ASN A 25 10.01 0.18 2.91
C ASN A 25 8.97 0.58 3.96
N LEU A 26 7.91 -0.22 4.09
CA LEU A 26 6.84 -0.01 5.06
C LEU A 26 6.92 -1.07 6.15
N HIS A 27 6.71 -0.65 7.38
CA HIS A 27 6.52 -1.54 8.52
C HIS A 27 5.26 -1.14 9.27
N PHE A 28 4.34 -2.08 9.38
CA PHE A 28 3.07 -1.91 10.06
C PHE A 28 3.04 -2.73 11.34
N SER A 29 2.84 -2.07 12.47
CA SER A 29 2.42 -2.74 13.72
C SER A 29 0.90 -2.61 13.82
N LEU A 30 0.21 -3.68 13.44
CA LEU A 30 -1.23 -3.68 13.22
C LEU A 30 -2.01 -3.80 14.53
N HIS A 31 -2.90 -2.83 14.72
CA HIS A 31 -3.96 -2.85 15.72
C HIS A 31 -5.16 -2.07 15.19
N ASP A 32 -6.37 -2.45 15.58
CA ASP A 32 -7.60 -1.84 15.05
C ASP A 32 -7.80 -0.40 15.52
N ASP A 33 -7.43 -0.05 16.75
CA ASP A 33 -7.56 1.32 17.28
C ASP A 33 -6.33 2.21 17.06
N MET A 34 -5.14 1.63 16.87
CA MET A 34 -3.88 2.36 16.79
C MET A 34 -2.82 1.54 16.04
N THR A 35 -2.89 1.57 14.72
CA THR A 35 -1.83 1.02 13.88
C THR A 35 -0.66 2.00 13.82
N GLN A 36 0.56 1.50 14.03
CA GLN A 36 1.79 2.27 13.82
C GLN A 36 2.33 1.98 12.42
N VAL A 37 2.72 3.04 11.72
CA VAL A 37 3.30 2.96 10.37
C VAL A 37 4.66 3.62 10.40
N LEU A 38 5.69 2.84 10.06
CA LEU A 38 7.04 3.31 9.78
C LEU A 38 7.26 3.21 8.27
N SER A 39 7.46 4.34 7.62
CA SER A 39 7.74 4.44 6.19
C SER A 39 9.15 4.97 5.98
N THR A 40 9.97 4.25 5.21
CA THR A 40 11.29 4.71 4.78
C THR A 40 11.30 4.87 3.27
N LEU A 41 11.38 6.10 2.82
CA LEU A 41 11.38 6.50 1.42
C LEU A 41 12.83 6.68 0.95
N THR A 42 13.19 6.11 -0.19
CA THR A 42 14.43 6.43 -0.91
C THR A 42 14.07 7.37 -2.06
N LEU A 43 14.47 8.64 -1.95
CA LEU A 43 14.07 9.71 -2.86
C LEU A 43 15.25 10.25 -3.65
N GLU A 44 14.90 10.91 -4.74
CA GLU A 44 15.81 11.74 -5.53
C GLU A 44 15.06 12.95 -6.09
N ARG A 45 15.78 14.06 -6.28
CA ARG A 45 15.29 15.20 -7.04
C ARG A 45 15.02 14.80 -8.49
N ASN A 46 13.81 15.03 -8.98
CA ASN A 46 13.46 14.77 -10.36
C ASN A 46 14.03 15.85 -11.29
N GLN A 47 15.01 15.47 -12.12
CA GLN A 47 15.66 16.37 -13.06
C GLN A 47 14.75 16.82 -14.21
N ALA A 48 13.64 16.13 -14.45
CA ALA A 48 12.65 16.51 -15.45
C ALA A 48 11.64 17.57 -14.95
N SER A 49 11.65 17.92 -13.65
CA SER A 49 10.76 18.93 -13.09
C SER A 49 11.36 20.34 -13.24
N GLU A 50 10.54 21.29 -13.71
CA GLU A 50 10.93 22.70 -13.87
C GLU A 50 10.90 23.49 -12.55
N HIS A 51 10.28 22.94 -11.51
CA HIS A 51 10.15 23.60 -10.20
C HIS A 51 11.50 23.70 -9.51
N THR A 52 11.88 24.87 -9.01
CA THR A 52 13.20 25.08 -8.39
C THR A 52 13.18 25.11 -6.87
N HIS A 53 12.03 24.94 -6.22
CA HIS A 53 11.96 24.93 -4.76
C HIS A 53 12.67 23.70 -4.19
N HIS A 54 13.24 23.85 -2.99
CA HIS A 54 14.04 22.80 -2.35
C HIS A 54 13.23 21.94 -1.39
N ASP A 55 11.96 22.27 -1.16
CA ASP A 55 11.11 21.61 -0.19
C ASP A 55 10.49 20.33 -0.75
N LEU A 56 10.41 19.28 0.08
CA LEU A 56 9.66 18.07 -0.23
C LEU A 56 8.26 18.17 0.39
N VAL A 57 7.22 18.22 -0.44
CA VAL A 57 5.82 18.23 0.01
C VAL A 57 5.21 16.84 -0.14
N LEU A 58 4.89 16.21 0.98
CA LEU A 58 4.21 14.91 1.04
C LEU A 58 2.75 15.11 1.43
N HIS A 59 1.84 14.38 0.78
CA HIS A 59 0.43 14.35 1.16
C HIS A 59 0.22 13.43 2.36
N GLY A 60 -0.61 13.85 3.31
CA GLY A 60 -0.99 13.04 4.47
C GLY A 60 -2.24 13.60 5.15
N GLU A 61 -3.21 12.74 5.43
CA GLU A 61 -4.49 13.13 6.03
C GLU A 61 -4.85 12.25 7.22
N LYS A 62 -5.33 12.88 8.30
CA LYS A 62 -5.75 12.19 9.54
C LYS A 62 -4.65 11.31 10.16
N LEU A 63 -3.39 11.71 10.00
CA LEU A 63 -2.22 11.02 10.56
C LEU A 63 -1.77 11.71 11.85
N THR A 64 -1.42 10.93 12.88
CA THR A 64 -0.70 11.46 14.04
C THR A 64 0.80 11.26 13.81
N LEU A 65 1.50 12.32 13.41
CA LEU A 65 2.95 12.30 13.18
C LEU A 65 3.70 12.13 14.51
N GLN A 66 4.60 11.14 14.57
CA GLN A 66 5.43 10.86 15.74
C GLN A 66 6.87 11.33 15.52
N ARG A 67 7.44 11.01 14.36
CA ARG A 67 8.85 11.29 14.06
C ARG A 67 9.08 11.45 12.56
N VAL A 68 10.02 12.32 12.21
CA VAL A 68 10.60 12.42 10.86
C VAL A 68 12.11 12.39 10.99
N VAL A 69 12.77 11.60 10.15
CA VAL A 69 14.23 11.53 10.03
C VAL A 69 14.59 11.78 8.58
N LEU A 70 15.52 12.68 8.34
CA LEU A 70 16.12 12.91 7.04
C LEU A 70 17.54 12.32 7.06
N ASN A 71 17.77 11.29 6.25
CA ASN A 71 18.93 10.41 6.31
C ASN A 71 19.07 9.79 7.72
N GLU A 72 20.02 10.27 8.51
CA GLU A 72 20.25 9.82 9.89
C GLU A 72 19.80 10.86 10.94
N ASP A 73 19.44 12.07 10.49
CA ASP A 73 19.17 13.20 11.36
C ASP A 73 17.67 13.31 11.67
N ALA A 74 17.32 13.17 12.95
CA ALA A 74 15.96 13.42 13.42
C ALA A 74 15.61 14.91 13.26
N LEU A 75 14.55 15.20 12.50
CA LEU A 75 14.14 16.57 12.24
C LEU A 75 13.45 17.18 13.46
N THR A 76 13.77 18.45 13.73
CA THR A 76 13.09 19.25 14.76
C THR A 76 11.91 19.99 14.14
N ALA A 77 11.00 20.51 14.98
CA ALA A 77 9.78 21.20 14.53
C ALA A 77 10.02 22.44 13.64
N GLY A 78 11.24 22.99 13.60
CA GLY A 78 11.60 24.09 12.70
C GLY A 78 12.02 23.65 11.30
N ALA A 79 12.30 22.35 11.09
CA ALA A 79 12.79 21.80 9.83
C ALA A 79 11.65 21.27 8.92
N TYR A 80 10.41 21.30 9.39
CA TYR A 80 9.25 20.90 8.61
C TYR A 80 8.01 21.69 9.01
N LEU A 81 7.02 21.72 8.12
CA LEU A 81 5.67 22.21 8.38
C LEU A 81 4.66 21.08 8.16
N GLN A 82 3.93 20.73 9.22
CA GLN A 82 2.79 19.82 9.15
C GLN A 82 1.49 20.63 9.06
N THR A 83 0.68 20.34 8.06
CA THR A 83 -0.70 20.83 7.92
C THR A 83 -1.69 19.67 8.10
N THR A 84 -2.98 19.92 7.94
CA THR A 84 -4.00 18.86 7.95
C THR A 84 -3.95 17.94 6.74
N GLN A 85 -3.25 18.32 5.66
CA GLN A 85 -3.22 17.61 4.38
C GLN A 85 -1.79 17.30 3.88
N THR A 86 -0.77 17.90 4.47
CA THR A 86 0.61 17.80 3.98
C THR A 86 1.63 17.79 5.11
N LEU A 87 2.78 17.17 4.84
CA LEU A 87 4.03 17.34 5.56
C LEU A 87 5.06 17.90 4.58
N THR A 88 5.53 19.12 4.84
CA THR A 88 6.55 19.79 4.03
C THR A 88 7.89 19.74 4.76
N LEU A 89 8.90 19.10 4.19
CA LEU A 89 10.26 19.09 4.71
C LEU A 89 11.08 20.18 4.00
N PHE A 90 11.68 21.08 4.76
CA PHE A 90 12.41 22.21 4.21
C PHE A 90 13.82 21.83 3.77
N ASP A 91 14.28 22.44 2.66
CA ASP A 91 15.68 22.38 2.21
C ASP A 91 16.26 20.95 2.13
N VAL A 92 15.52 20.00 1.52
CA VAL A 92 16.00 18.62 1.37
C VAL A 92 17.19 18.52 0.40
N PRO A 93 17.97 17.42 0.38
CA PRO A 93 19.06 17.26 -0.58
C PRO A 93 18.59 17.37 -2.04
N GLN A 94 19.29 18.18 -2.82
CA GLN A 94 18.95 18.46 -4.23
C GLN A 94 19.75 17.60 -5.23
N THR A 95 20.73 16.84 -4.74
CA THR A 95 21.61 15.98 -5.56
C THR A 95 21.79 14.63 -4.90
N GLY A 96 21.75 13.57 -5.69
CA GLY A 96 21.92 12.20 -5.22
C GLY A 96 20.69 11.67 -4.47
N LEU A 97 20.81 10.42 -4.02
CA LEU A 97 19.78 9.76 -3.23
C LEU A 97 19.79 10.27 -1.78
N PHE A 98 18.60 10.42 -1.21
CA PHE A 98 18.43 10.67 0.22
C PHE A 98 17.27 9.85 0.78
N HIS A 99 17.24 9.71 2.10
CA HIS A 99 16.24 8.91 2.80
C HIS A 99 15.35 9.77 3.67
N VAL A 100 14.05 9.51 3.64
CA VAL A 100 13.10 10.12 4.56
C VAL A 100 12.38 9.00 5.29
N THR A 101 12.55 8.96 6.60
CA THR A 101 11.87 8.01 7.48
C THR A 101 10.80 8.73 8.28
N ILE A 102 9.58 8.22 8.23
CA ILE A 102 8.39 8.82 8.84
C ILE A 102 7.74 7.78 9.73
N GLU A 103 7.49 8.16 10.97
CA GLU A 103 6.68 7.38 11.91
C GLU A 103 5.39 8.13 12.17
N ASN A 104 4.26 7.47 11.92
CA ASN A 104 2.95 7.99 12.22
C ASN A 104 2.04 6.90 12.78
N THR A 105 0.95 7.30 13.42
CA THR A 105 -0.12 6.38 13.81
C THR A 105 -1.44 6.74 13.12
N ILE A 106 -2.27 5.72 12.93
CA ILE A 106 -3.61 5.80 12.34
C ILE A 106 -4.59 4.93 13.15
N ASN A 107 -5.87 5.25 13.08
CA ASN A 107 -6.93 4.51 13.78
C ASN A 107 -7.89 3.89 12.75
N PRO A 108 -7.67 2.62 12.34
CA PRO A 108 -8.54 1.91 11.39
C PRO A 108 -9.99 1.73 11.85
N LEU A 109 -10.23 1.57 13.16
CA LEU A 109 -11.55 1.37 13.76
C LEU A 109 -12.45 2.59 13.57
N GLU A 110 -11.90 3.79 13.67
CA GLU A 110 -12.62 5.05 13.46
C GLU A 110 -12.75 5.44 11.98
N ASN A 111 -12.15 4.67 11.06
CA ASN A 111 -12.16 4.97 9.63
C ASN A 111 -13.43 4.46 8.93
N THR A 112 -14.53 5.19 9.10
CA THR A 112 -15.83 4.88 8.48
C THR A 112 -15.93 5.28 7.00
N ALA A 113 -14.90 5.94 6.44
CA ALA A 113 -14.88 6.33 5.03
C ALA A 113 -14.53 5.17 4.08
N LEU A 114 -13.95 4.09 4.62
CA LEU A 114 -13.46 2.92 3.88
C LEU A 114 -12.44 3.30 2.79
N GLU A 115 -11.49 4.17 3.17
CA GLU A 115 -10.41 4.69 2.32
C GLU A 115 -9.13 4.83 3.17
N GLY A 116 -7.98 4.39 2.65
CA GLY A 116 -6.79 4.11 3.45
C GLY A 116 -6.91 2.75 4.15
N LEU A 117 -6.36 2.62 5.36
CA LEU A 117 -6.52 1.41 6.18
C LEU A 117 -7.76 1.53 7.07
N TYR A 118 -8.63 0.52 7.05
CA TYR A 118 -9.86 0.50 7.84
C TYR A 118 -10.22 -0.92 8.31
N LEU A 119 -11.12 -1.00 9.28
CA LEU A 119 -11.66 -2.25 9.81
C LEU A 119 -12.96 -2.64 9.10
N SER A 120 -13.05 -3.88 8.61
CA SER A 120 -14.23 -4.47 7.98
C SER A 120 -14.50 -5.84 8.60
N SER A 121 -15.59 -5.96 9.37
CA SER A 121 -16.00 -7.23 10.03
C SER A 121 -14.87 -7.94 10.82
N GLY A 122 -14.01 -7.18 11.50
CA GLY A 122 -12.90 -7.74 12.29
C GLY A 122 -11.60 -7.99 11.50
N MET A 123 -11.59 -7.72 10.20
CA MET A 123 -10.41 -7.75 9.34
C MET A 123 -9.95 -6.33 9.00
N LEU A 124 -8.65 -6.11 8.99
CA LEU A 124 -8.06 -4.88 8.47
C LEU A 124 -7.84 -5.03 6.97
N CYS A 125 -8.28 -4.04 6.19
CA CYS A 125 -8.08 -4.00 4.75
C CYS A 125 -7.89 -2.57 4.26
N THR A 126 -7.38 -2.43 3.04
CA THR A 126 -7.08 -1.13 2.44
C THR A 126 -7.87 -0.86 1.19
N GLN A 127 -8.20 0.42 0.98
CA GLN A 127 -8.61 0.96 -0.32
C GLN A 127 -7.78 2.22 -0.58
N CYS A 128 -6.87 2.15 -1.54
CA CYS A 128 -5.94 3.25 -1.82
C CYS A 128 -6.33 4.07 -3.06
N GLU A 129 -7.12 3.53 -3.98
CA GLU A 129 -7.63 4.32 -5.11
C GLU A 129 -8.77 5.25 -4.68
N ALA A 130 -8.76 6.53 -5.05
CA ALA A 130 -7.73 7.22 -5.85
C ALA A 130 -6.58 7.83 -5.04
N GLU A 131 -6.87 8.25 -3.80
CA GLU A 131 -5.99 9.07 -2.97
C GLU A 131 -6.01 8.60 -1.50
N GLY A 132 -6.23 7.30 -1.28
CA GLY A 132 -6.36 6.72 0.05
C GLY A 132 -5.03 6.41 0.73
N PHE A 133 -3.94 6.32 -0.02
CA PHE A 133 -2.63 5.98 0.56
C PHE A 133 -2.11 7.09 1.49
N ARG A 134 -2.43 8.37 1.22
CA ARG A 134 -2.12 9.50 2.14
C ARG A 134 -2.82 9.40 3.50
N LYS A 135 -3.81 8.51 3.66
CA LYS A 135 -4.46 8.21 4.95
C LYS A 135 -3.77 7.08 5.71
N ILE A 136 -2.68 6.55 5.17
CA ILE A 136 -1.84 5.51 5.77
C ILE A 136 -0.52 6.11 6.27
N THR A 137 0.20 6.83 5.41
CA THR A 137 1.44 7.53 5.73
C THR A 137 1.64 8.73 4.81
N TYR A 138 2.61 9.58 5.11
CA TYR A 138 2.94 10.72 4.27
C TYR A 138 3.65 10.26 2.99
N PHE A 139 3.14 10.64 1.83
CA PHE A 139 3.63 10.13 0.54
C PHE A 139 3.41 11.11 -0.62
N LEU A 140 4.11 10.91 -1.75
CA LEU A 140 3.75 11.54 -3.03
C LEU A 140 2.58 10.78 -3.65
N ASP A 141 1.38 10.98 -3.10
CA ASP A 141 0.18 10.20 -3.42
C ASP A 141 -0.45 10.63 -4.76
N ARG A 142 0.24 10.30 -5.85
CA ARG A 142 -0.10 10.58 -7.25
C ARG A 142 0.40 9.46 -8.17
N PRO A 143 -0.31 9.14 -9.28
CA PRO A 143 -0.09 7.91 -10.02
C PRO A 143 1.17 7.91 -10.92
N ASP A 144 1.75 9.06 -11.23
CA ASP A 144 2.98 9.19 -12.00
C ASP A 144 4.26 9.08 -11.14
N VAL A 145 4.11 8.84 -9.82
CA VAL A 145 5.20 8.42 -8.94
C VAL A 145 5.11 6.91 -8.73
N MET A 146 5.88 6.17 -9.52
CA MET A 146 5.96 4.71 -9.44
C MET A 146 7.15 4.28 -8.58
N THR A 147 6.94 3.37 -7.63
CA THR A 147 7.98 2.92 -6.69
C THR A 147 7.88 1.42 -6.41
N THR A 148 8.98 0.81 -5.99
CA THR A 148 8.99 -0.58 -5.50
C THR A 148 8.62 -0.62 -4.01
N PHE A 149 7.84 -1.62 -3.60
CA PHE A 149 7.35 -1.75 -2.24
C PHE A 149 7.95 -2.97 -1.56
N THR A 150 8.47 -2.75 -0.34
CA THR A 150 8.71 -3.84 0.62
C THR A 150 7.87 -3.55 1.85
N THR A 151 7.02 -4.49 2.25
CA THR A 151 6.02 -4.28 3.28
C THR A 151 6.10 -5.38 4.33
N THR A 152 6.47 -4.99 5.55
CA THR A 152 6.45 -5.87 6.72
C THR A 152 5.20 -5.60 7.53
N LEU A 153 4.44 -6.65 7.80
CA LEU A 153 3.25 -6.62 8.62
C LEU A 153 3.54 -7.37 9.91
N VAL A 154 3.25 -6.75 11.05
CA VAL A 154 3.36 -7.35 12.39
C VAL A 154 1.99 -7.27 13.05
N ALA A 155 1.49 -8.39 13.57
CA ALA A 155 0.17 -8.45 14.18
C ALA A 155 0.08 -9.51 15.27
N ASP A 156 -0.99 -9.46 16.07
CA ASP A 156 -1.38 -10.56 16.97
C ASP A 156 -1.82 -11.78 16.14
N LYS A 157 -1.19 -12.93 16.40
CA LYS A 157 -1.38 -14.18 15.63
C LYS A 157 -2.79 -14.76 15.80
N THR A 158 -3.44 -14.51 16.94
CA THR A 158 -4.79 -15.03 17.21
C THR A 158 -5.85 -14.18 16.51
N ARG A 159 -5.67 -12.86 16.49
CA ARG A 159 -6.60 -11.93 15.84
C ARG A 159 -6.41 -11.90 14.32
N TYR A 160 -5.17 -11.95 13.86
CA TYR A 160 -4.81 -11.73 12.46
C TYR A 160 -3.84 -12.80 11.93
N PRO A 161 -4.21 -14.09 11.92
CA PRO A 161 -3.29 -15.17 11.49
C PRO A 161 -2.91 -15.12 10.01
N VAL A 162 -3.63 -14.37 9.18
CA VAL A 162 -3.33 -14.14 7.77
C VAL A 162 -2.91 -12.69 7.59
N LEU A 163 -1.70 -12.46 7.07
CA LEU A 163 -1.12 -11.14 6.77
C LEU A 163 -0.67 -11.08 5.31
N LEU A 164 -1.34 -10.27 4.50
CA LEU A 164 -1.14 -10.18 3.05
C LEU A 164 -0.79 -8.75 2.63
N SER A 165 0.10 -8.64 1.64
CA SER A 165 0.36 -7.40 0.90
C SER A 165 0.78 -7.76 -0.53
N ASN A 166 1.08 -6.77 -1.37
CA ASN A 166 1.42 -6.99 -2.77
C ASN A 166 2.71 -7.80 -2.96
N GLY A 167 2.82 -8.49 -4.10
CA GLY A 167 4.03 -9.18 -4.52
C GLY A 167 4.20 -10.55 -3.84
N ASN A 168 5.45 -10.90 -3.51
CA ASN A 168 5.81 -12.22 -3.00
C ASN A 168 6.19 -12.17 -1.51
N LYS A 169 5.82 -13.20 -0.75
CA LYS A 169 6.30 -13.40 0.62
C LYS A 169 7.80 -13.73 0.61
N VAL A 170 8.62 -12.84 1.13
CA VAL A 170 10.08 -12.99 1.17
C VAL A 170 10.63 -13.40 2.54
N ALA A 171 9.90 -13.10 3.61
CA ALA A 171 10.26 -13.52 4.95
C ALA A 171 9.04 -13.59 5.86
N SER A 172 9.14 -14.38 6.94
CA SER A 172 8.13 -14.46 7.98
C SER A 172 8.73 -14.98 9.27
N GLY A 173 8.11 -14.68 10.40
CA GLY A 173 8.54 -15.19 11.69
C GLY A 173 7.50 -14.96 12.77
N GLU A 174 7.84 -15.41 13.98
CA GLU A 174 7.00 -15.29 15.16
C GLU A 174 7.82 -14.64 16.29
N PHE A 175 7.14 -13.94 17.17
CA PHE A 175 7.68 -13.39 18.41
C PHE A 175 7.10 -14.17 19.60
N ASP A 176 7.81 -14.18 20.73
CA ASP A 176 7.38 -14.93 21.93
C ASP A 176 6.07 -14.39 22.57
N ASN A 177 5.63 -13.19 22.20
CA ASN A 177 4.50 -12.46 22.78
C ASN A 177 3.18 -12.61 21.97
N ASN A 178 2.94 -13.76 21.34
CA ASN A 178 1.78 -14.01 20.46
C ASN A 178 1.69 -13.08 19.23
N GLN A 179 2.78 -12.41 18.87
CA GLN A 179 2.86 -11.67 17.62
C GLN A 179 3.56 -12.50 16.55
N HIS A 180 3.21 -12.25 15.30
CA HIS A 180 3.92 -12.79 14.16
C HIS A 180 4.08 -11.72 13.08
N TRP A 181 4.90 -12.02 12.09
CA TRP A 181 5.16 -11.07 11.02
C TRP A 181 5.40 -11.75 9.69
N VAL A 182 5.09 -11.00 8.63
CA VAL A 182 5.33 -11.40 7.24
C VAL A 182 5.86 -10.19 6.48
N THR A 183 6.95 -10.38 5.73
CA THR A 183 7.48 -9.38 4.79
C THR A 183 7.17 -9.79 3.36
N TRP A 184 6.58 -8.85 2.64
CA TRP A 184 6.22 -8.94 1.24
C TRP A 184 7.11 -8.02 0.41
N HIS A 185 7.48 -8.46 -0.79
CA HIS A 185 8.23 -7.66 -1.74
C HIS A 185 7.58 -7.71 -3.12
N ASP A 186 7.22 -6.53 -3.64
CA ASP A 186 6.77 -6.35 -5.01
C ASP A 186 7.91 -5.76 -5.85
N PRO A 187 8.48 -6.53 -6.79
CA PRO A 187 9.61 -6.08 -7.60
C PRO A 187 9.21 -5.06 -8.68
N PHE A 188 7.91 -4.91 -8.97
CA PHE A 188 7.45 -3.99 -10.00
C PHE A 188 7.15 -2.61 -9.41
N ALA A 189 7.69 -1.58 -10.06
CA ALA A 189 7.38 -0.21 -9.70
C ALA A 189 5.89 0.06 -9.97
N LYS A 190 5.16 0.50 -8.94
CA LYS A 190 3.73 0.82 -9.02
C LYS A 190 3.41 2.13 -8.31
N PRO A 191 2.36 2.84 -8.71
CA PRO A 191 1.81 3.92 -7.92
C PRO A 191 1.17 3.41 -6.63
N CYS A 192 1.13 4.27 -5.61
CA CYS A 192 0.62 3.92 -4.28
C CYS A 192 -0.87 3.61 -4.23
N TYR A 193 -1.67 4.01 -5.23
CA TYR A 193 -3.08 3.63 -5.30
C TYR A 193 -3.27 2.11 -5.48
N LEU A 194 -2.26 1.40 -6.02
CA LEU A 194 -2.24 -0.07 -6.16
C LEU A 194 -1.66 -0.78 -4.94
N PHE A 195 -1.36 -0.07 -3.85
CA PHE A 195 -0.95 -0.70 -2.59
C PHE A 195 -2.14 -1.38 -1.92
N ALA A 196 -1.90 -2.61 -1.44
CA ALA A 196 -2.85 -3.36 -0.64
C ALA A 196 -2.22 -3.97 0.61
N LEU A 197 -3.02 -4.02 1.68
CA LEU A 197 -2.74 -4.71 2.92
C LEU A 197 -4.04 -5.35 3.40
N VAL A 198 -3.98 -6.64 3.74
CA VAL A 198 -5.07 -7.36 4.39
C VAL A 198 -4.54 -8.12 5.61
N ALA A 199 -5.26 -8.04 6.73
CA ALA A 199 -4.94 -8.79 7.94
C ALA A 199 -6.23 -9.27 8.64
N GLY A 200 -6.39 -10.59 8.81
CA GLY A 200 -7.65 -11.14 9.30
C GLY A 200 -7.67 -12.65 9.54
N GLN A 201 -8.82 -13.11 10.03
CA GLN A 201 -9.17 -14.52 10.17
C GLN A 201 -9.78 -15.03 8.86
N LEU A 202 -8.94 -15.53 7.96
CA LEU A 202 -9.34 -15.91 6.61
C LEU A 202 -9.04 -17.38 6.33
N ALA A 203 -9.99 -18.05 5.70
CA ALA A 203 -9.76 -19.33 5.04
C ALA A 203 -9.19 -19.06 3.63
N CYS A 204 -8.44 -20.02 3.10
CA CYS A 204 -7.77 -19.89 1.81
C CYS A 204 -8.11 -21.08 0.92
N VAL A 205 -8.74 -20.81 -0.23
CA VAL A 205 -8.98 -21.77 -1.32
C VAL A 205 -7.85 -21.62 -2.33
N ARG A 206 -7.14 -22.72 -2.58
CA ARG A 206 -5.93 -22.74 -3.40
C ARG A 206 -6.13 -23.51 -4.68
N ASP A 207 -5.50 -23.03 -5.74
CA ASP A 207 -5.36 -23.74 -7.00
C ASP A 207 -4.08 -23.26 -7.72
N THR A 208 -3.86 -23.72 -8.95
CA THR A 208 -2.73 -23.33 -9.78
C THR A 208 -3.17 -23.05 -11.22
N PHE A 209 -2.40 -22.23 -11.92
CA PHE A 209 -2.51 -22.00 -13.36
C PHE A 209 -1.14 -22.18 -14.02
N VAL A 210 -1.10 -22.88 -15.15
CA VAL A 210 0.13 -23.05 -15.94
C VAL A 210 0.07 -22.11 -17.13
N THR A 211 0.97 -21.15 -17.18
CA THR A 211 1.10 -20.19 -18.28
C THR A 211 1.50 -20.86 -19.59
N GLN A 212 1.30 -20.18 -20.73
CA GLN A 212 1.72 -20.69 -22.04
C GLN A 212 3.24 -20.97 -22.15
N SER A 213 4.09 -20.25 -21.38
CA SER A 213 5.54 -20.53 -21.27
C SER A 213 5.89 -21.67 -20.31
N GLY A 214 4.92 -22.20 -19.56
CA GLY A 214 5.11 -23.30 -18.61
C GLY A 214 5.41 -22.88 -17.17
N ARG A 215 5.39 -21.58 -16.83
CA ARG A 215 5.43 -21.13 -15.43
C ARG A 215 4.14 -21.53 -14.70
N VAL A 216 4.29 -22.01 -13.46
CA VAL A 216 3.17 -22.35 -12.58
C VAL A 216 2.91 -21.17 -11.65
N ILE A 217 1.70 -20.61 -11.72
CA ILE A 217 1.23 -19.53 -10.87
C ILE A 217 0.37 -20.12 -9.76
N THR A 218 0.66 -19.76 -8.51
CA THR A 218 -0.19 -20.10 -7.37
C THR A 218 -1.38 -19.16 -7.33
N LEU A 219 -2.60 -19.69 -7.20
CA LEU A 219 -3.83 -18.91 -7.07
C LEU A 219 -4.40 -19.11 -5.67
N GLU A 220 -4.66 -18.02 -4.95
CA GLU A 220 -5.22 -18.05 -3.60
C GLU A 220 -6.43 -17.12 -3.50
N ILE A 221 -7.59 -17.67 -3.13
CA ILE A 221 -8.77 -16.88 -2.79
C ILE A 221 -8.97 -16.95 -1.28
N PHE A 222 -8.89 -15.80 -0.63
CA PHE A 222 -9.12 -15.64 0.80
C PHE A 222 -10.53 -15.15 1.07
N VAL A 223 -11.22 -15.85 1.97
CA VAL A 223 -12.61 -15.58 2.35
C VAL A 223 -12.81 -15.81 3.84
N GLU A 224 -13.91 -15.31 4.40
CA GLU A 224 -14.37 -15.76 5.71
C GLU A 224 -14.70 -17.26 5.67
N ALA A 225 -14.50 -17.98 6.78
CA ALA A 225 -14.58 -19.44 6.80
C ALA A 225 -15.91 -20.02 6.27
N HIS A 226 -17.01 -19.28 6.48
CA HIS A 226 -18.36 -19.70 6.07
C HIS A 226 -18.66 -19.53 4.57
N ASP A 227 -17.75 -18.92 3.80
CA ASP A 227 -17.89 -18.67 2.36
C ASP A 227 -16.96 -19.55 1.50
N THR A 228 -16.20 -20.45 2.13
CA THR A 228 -15.24 -21.32 1.43
C THR A 228 -15.87 -22.17 0.31
N ASP A 229 -17.12 -22.58 0.47
CA ASP A 229 -17.89 -23.36 -0.50
C ASP A 229 -18.40 -22.55 -1.71
N LYS A 230 -18.18 -21.23 -1.72
CA LYS A 230 -18.64 -20.31 -2.78
C LYS A 230 -17.53 -19.88 -3.75
N CYS A 231 -16.30 -20.36 -3.56
CA CYS A 231 -15.13 -19.88 -4.29
C CYS A 231 -14.93 -20.52 -5.69
N ASP A 232 -15.56 -21.65 -5.97
CA ASP A 232 -15.30 -22.45 -7.18
C ASP A 232 -15.49 -21.65 -8.47
N HIS A 233 -16.59 -20.89 -8.57
CA HIS A 233 -16.88 -20.11 -9.77
C HIS A 233 -15.86 -18.98 -9.99
N ALA A 234 -15.42 -18.33 -8.91
CA ALA A 234 -14.41 -17.27 -8.97
C ALA A 234 -13.05 -17.82 -9.41
N MET A 235 -12.62 -18.96 -8.86
CA MET A 235 -11.37 -19.62 -9.24
C MET A 235 -11.36 -20.02 -10.72
N GLN A 236 -12.44 -20.61 -11.23
CA GLN A 236 -12.56 -20.95 -12.65
C GLN A 236 -12.56 -19.70 -13.53
N SER A 237 -13.24 -18.63 -13.11
CA SER A 237 -13.27 -17.37 -13.84
C SER A 237 -11.89 -16.73 -13.94
N LEU A 238 -11.10 -16.75 -12.86
CA LEU A 238 -9.71 -16.29 -12.85
C LEU A 238 -8.86 -17.05 -13.87
N LYS A 239 -8.93 -18.39 -13.85
CA LYS A 239 -8.19 -19.23 -14.81
C LYS A 239 -8.60 -18.97 -16.26
N HIS A 240 -9.89 -18.79 -16.52
CA HIS A 240 -10.38 -18.42 -17.85
C HIS A 240 -9.87 -17.05 -18.29
N ALA A 241 -9.86 -16.06 -17.40
CA ALA A 241 -9.34 -14.73 -17.70
C ALA A 241 -7.84 -14.78 -18.04
N MET A 242 -7.03 -15.49 -17.24
CA MET A 242 -5.60 -15.67 -17.50
C MET A 242 -5.35 -16.37 -18.85
N ARG A 243 -6.07 -17.48 -19.12
CA ARG A 243 -5.95 -18.19 -20.41
C ARG A 243 -6.34 -17.31 -21.60
N TRP A 244 -7.43 -16.56 -21.46
CA TRP A 244 -7.92 -15.71 -22.52
C TRP A 244 -6.95 -14.56 -22.84
N ASP A 245 -6.33 -13.95 -21.82
CA ASP A 245 -5.35 -12.87 -22.03
C ASP A 245 -4.07 -13.39 -22.73
N GLU A 246 -3.66 -14.63 -22.43
CA GLU A 246 -2.59 -15.34 -23.16
C GLU A 246 -2.99 -15.58 -24.63
N GLU A 247 -4.16 -16.17 -24.89
CA GLU A 247 -4.58 -16.57 -26.24
C GLU A 247 -4.90 -15.38 -27.14
N VAL A 248 -5.49 -14.31 -26.59
CA VAL A 248 -5.97 -13.16 -27.36
C VAL A 248 -4.94 -12.05 -27.46
N TYR A 249 -4.20 -11.79 -26.37
CA TYR A 249 -3.25 -10.68 -26.30
C TYR A 249 -1.79 -11.10 -26.15
N GLY A 250 -1.51 -12.39 -25.95
CA GLY A 250 -0.14 -12.88 -25.71
C GLY A 250 0.44 -12.42 -24.39
N ARG A 251 -0.41 -12.17 -23.38
CA ARG A 251 -0.01 -11.61 -22.07
C ARG A 251 -0.03 -12.69 -20.99
N GLU A 252 1.14 -13.05 -20.49
CA GLU A 252 1.27 -13.91 -19.31
C GLU A 252 1.27 -13.09 -18.02
N TYR A 253 0.77 -13.69 -16.95
CA TYR A 253 0.88 -13.11 -15.61
C TYR A 253 2.34 -13.06 -15.14
N ASP A 254 2.72 -11.99 -14.45
CA ASP A 254 4.12 -11.60 -14.23
C ASP A 254 4.65 -11.87 -12.80
N LEU A 255 3.79 -12.32 -11.89
CA LEU A 255 4.15 -12.77 -10.54
C LEU A 255 3.96 -14.28 -10.38
N ASP A 256 4.43 -14.83 -9.27
CA ASP A 256 4.35 -16.27 -8.98
C ASP A 256 3.11 -16.64 -8.14
N LEU A 257 2.43 -15.63 -7.62
CA LEU A 257 1.26 -15.73 -6.75
C LEU A 257 0.22 -14.67 -7.16
N TYR A 258 -1.02 -15.09 -7.32
CA TYR A 258 -2.19 -14.24 -7.51
C TYR A 258 -3.15 -14.45 -6.34
N MET A 259 -3.33 -13.42 -5.51
CA MET A 259 -4.27 -13.45 -4.39
C MET A 259 -5.55 -12.68 -4.75
N ILE A 260 -6.67 -13.12 -4.20
CA ILE A 260 -7.95 -12.38 -4.16
C ILE A 260 -8.45 -12.45 -2.73
N VAL A 261 -8.92 -11.33 -2.18
CA VAL A 261 -9.61 -11.31 -0.88
C VAL A 261 -11.05 -10.87 -1.07
N ALA A 262 -12.02 -11.71 -0.70
CA ALA A 262 -13.42 -11.31 -0.62
C ALA A 262 -13.72 -10.71 0.76
N VAL A 263 -14.31 -9.52 0.78
CA VAL A 263 -14.61 -8.78 2.01
C VAL A 263 -16.09 -8.38 2.04
N GLY A 264 -16.73 -8.43 3.22
CA GLY A 264 -18.16 -8.13 3.35
C GLY A 264 -18.55 -6.66 3.15
N HIS A 265 -17.65 -5.73 3.52
CA HIS A 265 -17.84 -4.28 3.29
C HIS A 265 -16.72 -3.72 2.42
N PHE A 266 -17.06 -3.35 1.19
CA PHE A 266 -16.16 -2.73 0.21
C PHE A 266 -16.94 -1.69 -0.61
N ASN A 267 -16.44 -0.46 -0.70
CA ASN A 267 -17.13 0.61 -1.41
C ASN A 267 -17.14 0.41 -2.93
N MET A 268 -16.06 -0.17 -3.48
CA MET A 268 -15.78 -0.19 -4.90
C MET A 268 -15.79 -1.64 -5.40
N GLY A 269 -16.94 -2.28 -5.63
CA GLY A 269 -17.06 -3.59 -6.31
C GLY A 269 -15.92 -4.60 -6.13
N ALA A 270 -14.83 -4.44 -6.90
CA ALA A 270 -13.50 -5.02 -6.70
C ALA A 270 -12.40 -3.99 -7.01
N MET A 271 -11.14 -4.28 -6.65
CA MET A 271 -9.97 -3.42 -6.89
C MET A 271 -8.78 -4.24 -7.42
N GLU A 272 -7.99 -3.68 -8.35
CA GLU A 272 -6.92 -4.37 -9.08
C GLU A 272 -5.52 -4.26 -8.45
N ASN A 273 -5.43 -4.20 -7.12
CA ASN A 273 -4.13 -4.05 -6.47
C ASN A 273 -3.16 -5.16 -6.92
N LYS A 274 -1.90 -4.80 -7.16
CA LYS A 274 -0.96 -5.70 -7.84
C LYS A 274 -0.75 -6.99 -7.04
N GLY A 275 -1.33 -8.09 -7.52
CA GLY A 275 -1.22 -9.43 -6.93
C GLY A 275 -2.05 -9.69 -5.68
N LEU A 276 -2.95 -8.78 -5.25
CA LEU A 276 -3.78 -8.95 -4.05
C LEU A 276 -5.19 -8.34 -4.15
#